data_AF-A0A3P6T8X1-F1
#
_entry.id   AF-A0A3P6T8X1-F1
#
_cell.length_a   1.000
_cell.length_b   1.000
_cell.length_c   1.000
_cell.angle_alpha   90.00
_cell.angle_beta   90.00
_cell.angle_gamma   90.00
#
_symmetry.space_group_name_H-M   'P 1'
#
loop_
_entity.id
_entity.type
_entity.pdbx_description
1 polymer ?
#
loop_
_entity_poly.entity_id
_entity_poly.type
_entity_poly.pdbx_seq_one_letter_code
_entity_poly.pdbx_strand_id
1 'polypeptide(L)' 'MLYDMADYIQSVNYHTNNSGPWIAFGGSYAGNLAAWARQLFPELIIGAVGSSAPVEAKLDFYG' A
#
# COMPACT_ATOMS: atom_id res chain seq x y z
N MET A 1 0.20 -2.11 10.34
CA MET A 1 0.66 -1.24 9.24
C MET A 1 -0.21 -1.34 7.99
N LEU A 2 -0.39 -2.52 7.37
CA LEU A 2 -1.29 -2.65 6.20
C LEU A 2 -2.77 -2.44 6.57
N TYR A 3 -3.27 -3.06 7.65
CA TYR A 3 -4.64 -2.83 8.13
C TYR A 3 -4.83 -1.39 8.61
N ASP A 4 -3.85 -0.81 9.30
CA ASP A 4 -3.88 0.61 9.68
C ASP A 4 -4.05 1.54 8.46
N MET A 5 -3.46 1.20 7.30
CA MET A 5 -3.69 1.95 6.05
C MET A 5 -5.14 1.83 5.57
N ALA A 6 -5.73 0.63 5.64
CA ALA A 6 -7.13 0.42 5.27
C ALA A 6 -8.08 1.20 6.21
N ASP A 7 -7.84 1.13 7.52
CA ASP A 7 -8.61 1.85 8.53
C ASP A 7 -8.48 3.37 8.34
N TYR A 8 -7.28 3.85 8.04
CA TYR A 8 -7.05 5.26 7.71
C TYR A 8 -7.85 5.69 6.48
N ILE A 9 -7.81 4.94 5.38
CA ILE A 9 -8.56 5.26 4.16
C ILE A 9 -10.06 5.30 4.44
N GLN A 10 -10.59 4.31 5.16
CA GLN A 10 -12.02 4.26 5.51
C GLN A 10 -12.42 5.44 6.40
N SER A 11 -11.59 5.76 7.41
CA SER A 11 -11.80 6.91 8.29
C SER A 11 -11.81 8.24 7.52
N VAL A 12 -10.84 8.45 6.62
CA VAL A 12 -10.79 9.65 5.79
C VAL A 12 -11.99 9.73 4.86
N ASN A 13 -12.34 8.63 4.17
CA ASN A 13 -13.50 8.60 3.29
C ASN A 13 -14.79 8.94 4.05
N TYR A 14 -14.97 8.40 5.26
CA TYR A 14 -16.12 8.69 6.10
C TYR A 14 -16.16 10.16 6.55
N HIS A 15 -15.06 10.68 7.10
CA HIS A 15 -15.04 12.03 7.66
C HIS A 15 -15.03 13.16 6.63
N THR A 16 -14.55 12.88 5.41
CA THR A 16 -14.47 13.89 4.33
C THR A 16 -15.51 13.70 3.24
N ASN A 17 -16.34 12.64 3.33
CA ASN A 17 -17.23 12.21 2.25
C ASN A 17 -16.47 12.00 0.92
N ASN A 18 -15.22 11.54 1.00
CA ASN A 18 -14.39 11.31 -0.17
C ASN A 18 -14.82 10.02 -0.87
N SER A 19 -15.25 10.14 -2.12
CA SER A 19 -15.55 9.03 -3.04
C SER A 19 -14.46 8.85 -4.11
N GLY A 20 -13.37 9.61 -4.02
CA GLY A 20 -12.26 9.55 -4.96
C GLY A 20 -11.39 8.30 -4.78
N PRO A 21 -10.74 7.83 -5.85
CA PRO A 21 -9.87 6.67 -5.78
C PRO A 21 -8.56 6.95 -5.03
N TRP A 22 -8.00 5.93 -4.40
CA TRP A 22 -6.71 6.02 -3.70
C TRP A 22 -5.57 5.35 -4.49
N ILE A 23 -4.41 6.01 -4.53
CA ILE A 23 -3.15 5.44 -5.05
C ILE A 23 -2.12 5.48 -3.92
N ALA A 24 -1.53 4.32 -3.60
CA ALA A 24 -0.51 4.20 -2.56
C ALA A 24 0.89 4.50 -3.12
N PHE A 25 1.70 5.28 -2.41
CA PHE A 25 3.08 5.58 -2.78
C PHE A 25 4.03 5.19 -1.65
N GLY A 26 5.19 4.64 -2.00
CA GLY A 26 6.23 4.34 -1.01
C GLY A 26 7.58 4.02 -1.63
N GLY A 27 8.64 4.21 -0.86
CA GLY A 27 10.02 3.88 -1.23
C GLY A 27 10.60 2.79 -0.33
N SER A 28 11.47 1.92 -0.87
CA SER A 28 12.11 0.82 -0.13
C SER A 28 11.05 -0.04 0.58
N TYR A 29 11.18 -0.25 1.89
CA TYR A 29 10.18 -0.97 2.69
C TYR A 29 8.77 -0.38 2.56
N ALA A 30 8.61 0.95 2.52
CA ALA A 30 7.31 1.56 2.31
C ALA A 30 6.75 1.28 0.90
N GLY A 31 7.63 1.06 -0.08
CA GLY A 31 7.24 0.61 -1.41
C GLY A 31 6.68 -0.82 -1.41
N ASN A 32 7.25 -1.72 -0.60
CA ASN A 32 6.66 -3.05 -0.36
C ASN A 32 5.29 -2.92 0.27
N LEU A 33 5.15 -2.09 1.31
CA LEU A 33 3.87 -1.85 1.96
C LEU A 33 2.83 -1.28 0.99
N ALA A 34 3.20 -0.34 0.12
CA ALA A 34 2.30 0.21 -0.88
C ALA A 34 1.80 -0.87 -1.87
N ALA A 35 2.71 -1.72 -2.37
CA ALA A 35 2.36 -2.82 -3.25
C ALA A 35 1.46 -3.87 -2.55
N TRP A 36 1.81 -4.27 -1.33
CA TRP A 36 1.03 -5.24 -0.56
C TRP A 36 -0.32 -4.70 -0.10
N ALA A 37 -0.42 -3.42 0.25
CA ALA A 37 -1.69 -2.79 0.60
C ALA A 37 -2.65 -2.80 -0.61
N ARG A 38 -2.15 -2.47 -1.81
CA ARG A 38 -2.92 -2.58 -3.06
C ARG A 38 -3.39 -4.01 -3.34
N GLN A 39 -2.55 -5.00 -3.04
CA GLN A 39 -2.90 -6.41 -3.25
C GLN A 39 -3.95 -6.90 -2.24
N LEU A 40 -3.83 -6.49 -0.98
CA LEU A 40 -4.69 -6.96 0.11
C LEU A 40 -6.06 -6.26 0.17
N PHE A 41 -6.11 -4.97 -0.20
CA PHE A 41 -7.33 -4.15 -0.16
C PHE A 41 -7.66 -3.56 -1.55
N PRO A 42 -7.91 -4.41 -2.56
CA PRO A 42 -8.14 -3.96 -3.93
C PRO A 42 -9.38 -3.08 -4.11
N GLU A 43 -10.34 -3.15 -3.18
CA GLU A 43 -11.55 -2.33 -3.12
C GLU A 43 -11.30 -0.91 -2.58
N LEU A 44 -10.23 -0.71 -1.80
CA LEU A 44 -9.88 0.58 -1.22
C LEU A 44 -8.82 1.33 -2.04
N ILE A 45 -7.83 0.61 -2.58
CA ILE A 45 -6.67 1.18 -3.28
C ILE A 45 -6.69 0.68 -4.72
N ILE A 46 -6.73 1.61 -5.69
CA ILE A 46 -6.83 1.23 -7.12
C ILE A 46 -5.47 0.98 -7.77
N GLY A 47 -4.40 1.57 -7.22
CA GLY A 47 -3.04 1.42 -7.73
C GLY A 47 -1.97 1.71 -6.68
N ALA A 48 -0.74 1.30 -6.96
CA ALA A 48 0.40 1.58 -6.09
C ALA A 48 1.68 1.87 -6.89
N VAL A 49 2.53 2.73 -6.34
CA VAL A 49 3.88 3.03 -6.83
C VAL A 49 4.88 2.73 -5.73
N GLY A 50 5.63 1.63 -5.92
CA GLY A 50 6.72 1.22 -5.04
C GLY A 50 8.08 1.53 -5.65
N SER A 51 8.74 2.59 -5.18
CA SER A 51 10.10 2.93 -5.62
C SER A 51 11.13 2.09 -4.88
N SER A 52 12.05 1.44 -5.59
CA SER A 52 13.13 0.62 -4.98
C SER A 52 12.60 -0.42 -3.98
N ALA A 53 11.42 -0.97 -4.26
CA ALA A 53 10.69 -1.89 -3.38
C ALA A 53 11.15 -3.34 -3.62
N PRO A 54 11.86 -4.00 -2.66
CA PRO A 54 12.19 -5.41 -2.78
C PRO A 54 10.96 -6.25 -2.42
N VAL A 55 9.96 -6.29 -3.30
CA VAL A 55 8.67 -6.98 -3.06
C VAL A 55 8.84 -8.49 -2.93
N GLU A 56 9.86 -9.04 -3.59
CA GLU A 56 10.31 -10.42 -3.42
C GLU A 56 11.34 -10.45 -2.29
N ALA A 57 10.92 -10.96 -1.14
CA ALA A 57 11.82 -11.15 -0.01
C ALA A 57 12.77 -12.32 -0.29
N LYS A 58 14.07 -12.02 -0.39
CA LYS A 58 15.13 -13.04 -0.41
C LYS A 58 15.68 -13.20 1.00
N LEU A 59 15.57 -14.42 1.53
CA LEU A 59 16.18 -14.76 2.81
C LEU A 59 17.68 -14.97 2.65
N ASP A 60 18.05 -15.73 1.62
CA ASP A 60 19.43 -16.06 1.30
C ASP A 60 19.88 -15.32 0.04
N PHE A 61 21.02 -14.64 0.15
CA PHE A 61 21.69 -14.03 -0.99
C PHE A 61 22.87 -14.93 -1.37
N TYR A 62 22.70 -15.71 -2.42
CA TYR A 62 23.79 -16.49 -3.02
C TYR A 62 24.53 -15.58 -4.01
N GLY A 63 25.82 -15.33 -3.74
CA GLY A 63 26.73 -14.58 -4.60
C GLY A 63 27.53 -15.49 -5.53
#